data_AF-A0A9D4ZC05-F1
#
_entry.id   AF-A0A9D4ZC05-F1
#
_cell.length_a   1.000
_cell.length_b   1.000
_cell.length_c   1.000
_cell.angle_alpha   90.00
_cell.angle_beta   90.00
_cell.angle_gamma   90.00
#
_symmetry.space_group_name_H-M   'P 1'
#
loop_
_entity.id
_entity.type
_entity.pdbx_description
1 polymer ?
#
loop_
_entity_poly.entity_id
_entity_poly.type
_entity_poly.pdbx_seq_one_letter_code
_entity_poly.pdbx_strand_id
1 'polypeptide(L)'
;MQDWIFQIKKMFQSMHLGEISISPYDTAWIAMVPSLDGSNSSQFPKCINWIIDNQLPDGSWGDEKNVFLAYDRVSSTLACVIALKTWNIGHANVVKGILMYAFYTNFEVATNFHSFNIFVKVSLDSQKCFFRLCPSTY
;
A
#
# COMPACT_ATOMS: atom_id res chain seq x y z
N MET A 1 -19.27 -1.41 35.20
CA MET A 1 -20.14 -0.39 34.55
C MET A 1 -19.45 0.97 34.50
N GLN A 2 -18.83 1.44 35.60
CA GLN A 2 -18.09 2.71 35.61
C GLN A 2 -16.86 2.71 34.68
N ASP A 3 -16.17 1.58 34.52
CA ASP A 3 -15.00 1.50 33.62
C ASP A 3 -15.38 1.75 32.16
N TRP A 4 -16.52 1.24 31.70
CA TRP A 4 -17.02 1.48 30.35
C TRP A 4 -17.37 2.95 30.12
N ILE A 5 -17.99 3.60 31.12
CA ILE A 5 -18.30 5.04 31.07
C ILE A 5 -17.00 5.85 30.98
N PHE A 6 -15.95 5.44 31.71
CA PHE A 6 -14.65 6.09 31.66
C PHE A 6 -13.98 5.93 30.29
N GLN A 7 -13.98 4.71 29.72
CA GLN A 7 -13.41 4.46 28.39
C GLN A 7 -14.13 5.24 27.30
N ILE A 8 -15.47 5.24 27.30
CA ILE A 8 -16.26 5.99 26.31
C ILE A 8 -15.98 7.50 26.43
N LYS A 9 -15.89 8.05 27.65
CA LYS A 9 -15.51 9.46 27.85
C LYS A 9 -14.11 9.76 27.31
N LYS A 10 -13.15 8.86 27.50
CA LYS A 10 -11.80 9.00 26.90
C LYS A 10 -11.85 9.01 25.38
N MET A 11 -12.63 8.11 24.76
CA MET A 11 -12.79 8.08 23.30
C MET A 11 -13.40 9.38 22.75
N PHE A 12 -14.40 9.95 23.43
CA PHE A 12 -14.94 11.26 23.04
C PHE A 12 -13.93 12.40 23.20
N GLN A 13 -13.04 12.31 24.19
CA GLN A 13 -11.97 13.30 24.41
C GLN A 13 -10.82 13.18 23.40
N SER A 14 -10.58 12.00 22.82
CA SER A 14 -9.54 11.79 21.80
C SER A 14 -10.03 12.05 20.36
N MET A 15 -11.31 12.40 20.17
CA MET A 15 -11.91 12.62 18.86
C MET A 15 -11.44 13.96 18.24
N HIS A 16 -10.28 13.96 17.59
CA HIS A 16 -9.73 15.13 16.89
C HIS A 16 -9.79 15.02 15.36
N LEU A 17 -9.11 14.03 14.77
CA LEU A 17 -8.93 13.86 13.32
C LEU A 17 -9.46 12.49 12.83
N GLY A 18 -10.07 11.72 13.74
CA GLY A 18 -10.46 10.33 13.51
C GLY A 18 -9.33 9.35 13.82
N GLU A 19 -9.71 8.17 14.31
CA GLU A 19 -8.81 7.03 14.47
C GLU A 19 -9.13 6.03 13.36
N ILE A 20 -8.20 5.82 12.43
CA ILE A 20 -8.34 4.88 11.30
C ILE A 20 -7.09 4.00 11.21
N SER A 21 -7.25 2.79 10.65
CA SER A 21 -6.12 1.93 10.32
C SER A 21 -5.31 2.52 9.16
N ILE A 22 -4.01 2.22 9.13
CA ILE A 22 -3.14 2.62 8.03
C ILE A 22 -3.52 1.84 6.77
N SER A 23 -3.68 2.58 5.66
CA SER A 23 -3.90 2.02 4.32
C SER A 23 -2.55 1.77 3.64
N PRO A 24 -2.14 0.51 3.39
CA PRO A 24 -0.90 0.24 2.67
C PRO A 24 -0.92 0.80 1.26
N TYR A 25 -2.07 0.76 0.59
CA TYR A 25 -2.27 1.34 -0.73
C TYR A 25 -1.91 2.83 -0.75
N ASP A 26 -2.52 3.64 0.11
CA ASP A 26 -2.27 5.09 0.16
C ASP A 26 -0.84 5.40 0.64
N THR A 27 -0.32 4.61 1.58
CA THR A 27 1.05 4.76 2.07
C THR A 27 2.07 4.52 0.95
N ALA A 28 1.82 3.55 0.07
CA ALA A 28 2.66 3.28 -1.09
C ALA A 28 2.64 4.43 -2.10
N TRP A 29 1.49 5.07 -2.33
CA TRP A 29 1.41 6.27 -3.18
C TRP A 29 2.25 7.42 -2.64
N ILE A 30 2.17 7.68 -1.34
CA ILE A 30 2.98 8.72 -0.69
C ILE A 30 4.47 8.36 -0.74
N ALA A 31 4.80 7.08 -0.54
CA ALA A 31 6.17 6.58 -0.59
C ALA A 31 6.85 6.78 -1.96
N MET A 32 6.09 6.87 -3.06
CA MET A 32 6.62 7.12 -4.40
C MET A 32 6.92 8.59 -4.70
N VAL A 33 6.50 9.54 -3.85
CA VAL A 33 6.75 10.97 -4.09
C VAL A 33 8.25 11.24 -4.03
N PRO A 34 8.87 11.78 -5.10
CA PRO A 34 10.30 12.03 -5.14
C PRO A 34 10.68 13.21 -4.26
N SER A 35 11.88 13.16 -3.71
CA SER A 35 12.44 14.25 -2.92
C SER A 35 12.62 15.52 -3.75
N LEU A 36 12.23 16.67 -3.18
CA LEU A 36 12.38 17.98 -3.82
C LEU A 36 13.83 18.43 -3.94
N ASP A 37 14.75 17.82 -3.19
CA ASP A 37 16.19 18.12 -3.25
C ASP A 37 16.91 17.47 -4.44
N GLY A 38 16.20 16.71 -5.27
CA GLY A 38 16.77 16.02 -6.43
C GLY A 38 17.56 14.76 -6.08
N SER A 39 17.54 14.33 -4.82
CA SER A 39 18.04 13.00 -4.47
C SER A 39 17.17 11.92 -5.11
N ASN A 40 17.79 10.80 -5.50
CA ASN A 40 17.07 9.63 -5.98
C ASN A 40 16.44 8.86 -4.80
N SER A 41 15.58 9.54 -4.04
CA SER A 41 14.94 9.01 -2.83
C SER A 41 13.52 9.56 -2.64
N SER A 42 12.76 8.91 -1.77
CA SER A 42 11.41 9.35 -1.41
C SER A 42 11.45 10.61 -0.53
N GLN A 43 10.55 11.56 -0.82
CA GLN A 43 10.27 12.70 0.06
C GLN A 43 9.78 12.25 1.46
N PHE A 44 9.24 11.03 1.55
CA PHE A 44 8.62 10.48 2.76
C PHE A 44 9.23 9.10 3.12
N PRO A 45 10.48 9.05 3.60
CA PRO A 45 11.16 7.78 3.91
C PRO A 45 10.47 6.95 5.00
N LYS A 46 9.68 7.58 5.87
CA LYS A 46 8.87 6.86 6.87
C LYS A 46 7.81 5.95 6.24
N CYS A 47 7.24 6.35 5.10
CA CYS A 47 6.28 5.52 4.37
C CYS A 47 6.97 4.28 3.78
N ILE A 48 8.20 4.44 3.27
CA ILE A 48 9.02 3.33 2.79
C ILE A 48 9.32 2.33 3.91
N ASN A 49 9.80 2.81 5.06
CA ASN A 49 10.10 1.94 6.19
C ASN A 49 8.85 1.19 6.66
N TRP A 50 7.71 1.89 6.74
CA TRP A 50 6.45 1.26 7.09
C TRP A 50 6.09 0.13 6.12
N ILE A 51 6.25 0.33 4.80
CA ILE A 51 6.00 -0.72 3.80
C ILE A 51 6.89 -1.94 4.05
N ILE A 52 8.19 -1.74 4.30
CA ILE A 52 9.14 -2.83 4.54
C ILE A 52 8.75 -3.63 5.80
N ASP A 53 8.38 -2.92 6.86
CA ASP A 53 8.13 -3.51 8.18
C ASP A 53 6.74 -4.16 8.31
N ASN A 54 5.79 -3.86 7.42
CA ASN A 54 4.40 -4.29 7.53
C ASN A 54 3.96 -5.24 6.39
N GLN A 55 4.90 -5.94 5.75
CA GLN A 55 4.55 -7.05 4.86
C GLN A 55 4.06 -8.24 5.68
N LEU A 56 2.94 -8.84 5.27
CA LEU A 56 2.38 -10.00 5.94
C LEU A 56 3.16 -11.29 5.62
N PRO A 57 3.00 -12.35 6.44
CA PRO A 57 3.71 -13.62 6.23
C PRO A 57 3.43 -14.28 4.88
N ASP A 58 2.25 -14.06 4.30
CA ASP A 58 1.86 -14.56 2.97
C ASP A 58 2.46 -13.76 1.80
N GLY A 59 3.22 -12.70 2.11
CA GLY A 59 3.84 -11.80 1.14
C GLY A 59 2.97 -10.62 0.71
N SER A 60 1.75 -10.52 1.22
CA SER A 60 0.82 -9.44 0.87
C SER A 60 0.95 -8.20 1.76
N TRP A 61 0.27 -7.13 1.35
CA TRP A 61 -0.06 -5.98 2.20
C TRP A 61 -1.57 -5.78 2.20
N GLY A 62 -2.14 -5.41 3.35
CA GLY A 62 -3.57 -5.14 3.54
C GLY A 62 -3.93 -5.24 5.01
N ASP A 63 -5.22 -5.15 5.32
CA ASP A 63 -5.69 -5.36 6.69
C ASP A 63 -5.54 -6.85 7.09
N GLU A 64 -4.77 -7.12 8.15
CA GLU A 64 -4.64 -8.47 8.73
C GLU A 64 -5.77 -8.77 9.73
N LYS A 65 -6.29 -7.73 10.40
CA LYS A 65 -7.04 -7.88 11.66
C LYS A 65 -8.54 -7.89 11.46
N ASN A 66 -9.07 -7.16 10.48
CA ASN A 66 -10.51 -6.94 10.40
C ASN A 66 -11.19 -7.75 9.29
N VAL A 67 -10.82 -7.55 8.02
CA VAL A 67 -11.52 -8.18 6.89
C VAL A 67 -10.54 -8.49 5.77
N PHE A 68 -10.46 -9.77 5.38
CA PHE A 68 -9.78 -10.15 4.14
C PHE A 68 -10.66 -9.77 2.94
N LEU A 69 -10.27 -8.72 2.22
CA LEU A 69 -10.86 -8.35 0.94
C LEU A 69 -9.81 -8.58 -0.16
N ALA A 70 -10.07 -9.52 -1.07
CA ALA A 70 -9.13 -9.87 -2.14
C ALA A 70 -8.74 -8.64 -2.99
N TYR A 71 -9.68 -7.72 -3.21
CA TYR A 71 -9.43 -6.45 -3.89
C TYR A 71 -8.40 -5.57 -3.17
N ASP A 72 -8.61 -5.34 -1.87
CA ASP A 72 -7.70 -4.54 -1.04
C ASP A 72 -6.33 -5.19 -1.03
N ARG A 73 -6.30 -6.51 -0.80
CA ARG A 73 -5.06 -7.27 -0.72
C ARG A 73 -4.22 -7.17 -1.99
N VAL A 74 -4.83 -7.39 -3.15
CA VAL A 74 -4.10 -7.33 -4.42
C VAL A 74 -3.67 -5.90 -4.74
N SER A 75 -4.54 -4.91 -4.53
CA SER A 75 -4.24 -3.50 -4.83
C SER A 75 -3.13 -2.94 -3.93
N SER A 76 -3.25 -3.16 -2.62
CA SER A 76 -2.26 -2.78 -1.62
C SER A 76 -0.90 -3.45 -1.87
N THR A 77 -0.90 -4.76 -2.17
CA THR A 77 0.33 -5.50 -2.47
C THR A 77 1.01 -4.97 -3.72
N LEU A 78 0.25 -4.75 -4.80
CA LEU A 78 0.80 -4.24 -6.05
C LEU A 78 1.38 -2.84 -5.88
N ALA A 79 0.68 -1.94 -5.19
CA ALA A 79 1.16 -0.59 -4.91
C ALA A 79 2.47 -0.61 -4.09
N CYS A 80 2.54 -1.44 -3.04
CA CYS A 80 3.73 -1.58 -2.21
C CYS A 80 4.92 -2.14 -2.99
N VAL A 81 4.71 -3.18 -3.82
CA VAL A 81 5.75 -3.74 -4.70
C VAL A 81 6.30 -2.68 -5.65
N ILE A 82 5.43 -1.86 -6.22
CA ILE A 82 5.82 -0.80 -7.16
C ILE A 82 6.62 0.27 -6.44
N ALA A 83 6.16 0.73 -5.27
CA ALA A 83 6.90 1.69 -4.45
C ALA A 83 8.31 1.20 -4.08
N LEU A 84 8.47 -0.06 -3.71
CA LEU A 84 9.79 -0.64 -3.40
C LEU A 84 10.68 -0.75 -4.66
N LYS A 85 10.10 -1.12 -5.81
CA LYS A 85 10.82 -1.17 -7.09
C LYS A 85 11.26 0.21 -7.57
N THR A 86 10.45 1.24 -7.36
CA THR A 86 10.76 2.64 -7.73
C THR A 86 12.09 3.09 -7.15
N TRP A 87 12.34 2.77 -5.90
CA TRP A 87 13.56 3.16 -5.20
C TRP A 87 14.63 2.06 -5.20
N ASN A 88 14.38 0.95 -5.89
CA ASN A 88 15.25 -0.22 -5.98
C ASN A 88 15.70 -0.76 -4.60
N ILE A 89 14.75 -0.94 -3.68
CA ILE A 89 14.96 -1.42 -2.32
C ILE A 89 14.02 -2.57 -1.97
N GLY A 90 14.23 -3.22 -0.81
CA GLY A 90 13.30 -4.23 -0.30
C GLY A 90 13.12 -5.44 -1.22
N HIS A 91 14.18 -5.88 -1.90
CA HIS A 91 14.11 -6.94 -2.93
C HIS A 91 13.42 -8.23 -2.44
N ALA A 92 13.68 -8.64 -1.19
CA ALA A 92 13.03 -9.80 -0.60
C ALA A 92 11.50 -9.61 -0.48
N ASN A 93 11.07 -8.41 -0.05
CA ASN A 93 9.66 -8.06 0.04
C ASN A 93 9.00 -8.02 -1.34
N VAL A 94 9.69 -7.47 -2.34
CA VAL A 94 9.26 -7.45 -3.74
C VAL A 94 9.02 -8.87 -4.28
N VAL A 95 9.97 -9.79 -4.07
CA VAL A 95 9.83 -11.18 -4.52
C VAL A 95 8.62 -11.84 -3.87
N LYS A 96 8.45 -11.70 -2.56
CA LYS A 96 7.29 -12.26 -1.84
C LYS A 96 5.96 -11.69 -2.34
N GLY A 97 5.88 -10.37 -2.57
CA GLY A 97 4.67 -9.71 -3.07
C GLY A 97 4.31 -10.14 -4.49
N ILE A 98 5.31 -10.33 -5.36
CA ILE A 98 5.10 -10.84 -6.72
C ILE A 98 4.62 -12.30 -6.69
N LEU A 99 5.23 -13.14 -5.85
CA LEU A 99 4.80 -14.53 -5.68
C LEU A 99 3.35 -14.60 -5.23
N MET A 100 2.99 -13.83 -4.20
CA MET A 100 1.61 -13.69 -3.74
C MET A 100 0.69 -13.30 -4.90
N TYR A 101 1.00 -12.22 -5.64
CA TYR A 101 0.19 -11.79 -6.78
C TYR A 101 0.02 -12.89 -7.84
N ALA A 102 1.09 -13.61 -8.18
CA ALA A 102 1.06 -14.71 -9.14
C ALA A 102 0.19 -15.89 -8.66
N PHE A 103 0.17 -16.19 -7.35
CA PHE A 103 -0.75 -17.19 -6.81
C PHE A 103 -2.23 -16.78 -7.01
N TYR A 104 -2.57 -15.49 -6.85
CA TYR A 104 -3.95 -15.00 -7.01
C TYR A 104 -4.39 -14.88 -8.48
N THR A 105 -3.50 -14.55 -9.41
CA THR A 105 -3.83 -14.46 -10.84
C THR A 105 -3.95 -15.82 -11.51
N ASN A 106 -3.19 -16.83 -11.07
CA ASN A 106 -3.31 -18.21 -11.56
C ASN A 106 -4.58 -18.93 -11.08
N PHE A 107 -5.33 -18.37 -10.11
CA PHE A 107 -6.50 -18.99 -9.49
C PHE A 107 -7.86 -18.44 -9.98
N GLU A 108 -7.93 -17.80 -11.16
CA GLU A 108 -9.21 -17.40 -11.79
C GLU A 108 -10.10 -16.43 -10.96
N VAL A 109 -9.55 -15.67 -10.01
CA VAL A 109 -10.32 -14.67 -9.24
C VAL A 109 -10.43 -13.32 -9.98
N ALA A 110 -9.59 -13.09 -11.01
CA ALA A 110 -9.49 -11.82 -11.72
C ALA A 110 -10.53 -11.58 -12.83
N THR A 111 -11.36 -12.58 -13.16
CA THR A 111 -12.26 -12.53 -14.33
C THR A 111 -13.66 -11.99 -14.03
N ASN A 112 -14.08 -11.92 -12.76
CA ASN A 112 -15.47 -11.56 -12.41
C ASN A 112 -15.71 -10.15 -11.86
N PHE A 113 -14.72 -9.27 -11.86
CA PHE A 113 -14.93 -7.86 -11.49
C PHE A 113 -14.39 -6.93 -12.58
N HIS A 114 -15.27 -6.54 -13.52
CA HIS A 114 -14.93 -5.61 -14.61
C HIS A 114 -14.34 -4.27 -14.07
N SER A 115 -14.83 -3.80 -12.91
CA SER A 115 -14.33 -2.60 -12.23
C SER A 115 -12.91 -2.78 -11.65
N PHE A 116 -12.53 -4.00 -11.25
CA PHE A 116 -11.20 -4.30 -10.69
C PHE A 116 -10.12 -4.16 -11.74
N ASN A 117 -10.35 -4.68 -12.95
CA ASN A 117 -9.41 -4.56 -14.05
C ASN A 117 -9.22 -3.11 -14.51
N ILE A 118 -10.27 -2.29 -14.46
CA ILE A 118 -10.17 -0.86 -14.76
C ILE A 118 -9.33 -0.14 -13.72
N PHE A 119 -9.59 -0.35 -12.42
CA PHE A 119 -8.84 0.33 -11.36
C PHE A 119 -7.37 -0.08 -11.32
N VAL A 120 -7.06 -1.38 -11.47
CA VAL A 120 -5.68 -1.86 -11.53
C VAL A 120 -4.98 -1.30 -12.77
N LYS A 121 -5.65 -1.26 -13.93
CA LYS A 121 -5.09 -0.69 -15.15
C LYS A 121 -4.87 0.81 -15.04
N VAL A 122 -5.85 1.55 -14.50
CA VAL A 122 -5.72 2.99 -14.21
C VAL A 122 -4.61 3.25 -13.19
N SER A 123 -4.47 2.43 -12.16
CA SER A 123 -3.39 2.57 -11.17
C SER A 123 -2.02 2.33 -11.80
N LEU A 124 -1.87 1.27 -12.58
CA LEU A 124 -0.64 0.98 -13.34
C LEU A 124 -0.32 2.07 -14.36
N ASP A 125 -1.32 2.59 -15.07
CA ASP A 125 -1.12 3.64 -16.06
C ASP A 125 -0.86 5.01 -15.41
N SER A 126 -1.49 5.29 -14.26
CA SER A 126 -1.20 6.48 -13.44
C SER A 126 0.21 6.41 -12.87
N GLN A 127 0.67 5.23 -12.45
CA GLN A 127 2.06 5.03 -12.03
C GLN A 127 3.03 5.27 -13.20
N LYS A 128 2.76 4.73 -14.39
CA LYS A 128 3.57 5.01 -15.60
C LYS A 128 3.60 6.50 -15.93
N CYS A 129 2.48 7.21 -15.80
CA CYS A 129 2.42 8.66 -16.03
C CYS A 129 3.19 9.44 -14.96
N PHE A 130 3.09 9.06 -13.68
CA PHE A 130 3.85 9.66 -12.59
C PHE A 130 5.36 9.50 -12.82
N PHE A 131 5.82 8.32 -13.27
CA PHE A 131 7.23 8.11 -13.65
C PHE A 131 7.67 8.93 -14.88
N ARG A 132 6.77 9.23 -15.83
CA ARG A 132 7.09 10.08 -16.98
C ARG A 132 7.24 11.56 -16.65
N LEU A 133 6.65 12.02 -15.54
CA LEU A 133 6.69 13.43 -15.12
C LEU A 133 7.93 13.77 -14.29
N CYS A 134 8.77 12.79 -13.94
CA CYS A 134 10.08 13.01 -13.34
C CYS A 134 11.19 12.61 -14.33
N PRO A 135 11.66 13.54 -15.18
CA PRO A 135 12.70 13.27 -16.16
C PRO A 135 14.07 13.31 -15.48
N SER A 136 14.47 12.22 -14.82
CA SER A 136 15.87 12.02 -14.45
C SER A 136 16.12 10.59 -13.99
N THR A 137 16.56 9.75 -14.94
CA THR A 137 17.60 8.69 -14.88
C THR A 137 17.19 7.42 -15.64
N TYR A 138 17.69 7.33 -16.88
CA TYR A 138 18.05 6.06 -17.53
C TYR A 138 19.52 5.78 -17.19
#